data_AF-A0A8J3EC09-F1
#
_entry.id   AF-A0A8J3EC09-F1
#
_cell.length_a   1.000
_cell.length_b   1.000
_cell.length_c   1.000
_cell.angle_alpha   90.00
_cell.angle_beta   90.00
_cell.angle_gamma   90.00
#
_symmetry.space_group_name_H-M   'P 1'
#
loop_
_entity.id
_entity.type
_entity.pdbx_description
1 polymer ?
#
loop_
_entity_poly.entity_id
_entity_poly.type
_entity_poly.pdbx_seq_one_letter_code
_entity_poly.pdbx_strand_id
1 'polypeptide(L)'
;MDVDLDAAIGPVSNRLLTRFRQAQQAWRAGADGTKAREAAKAEMDVLLLFKRDLGSYVRLYEFLGQMFDYGNTEFEKLYLFGKLLLPLLDYGREREGVDLSALRLTHHRMRDLGQQRLNLAGGEPAEGLKPPTDVGSGQVQDRQKQRLGEIIRALNDLFEGELTDGDRVAFAESIRSKMMESATLRAQAAANTREQFGNSPNLREELLNAIIATMEAHGSMSRQALNSEAVQAGLLAVLLGPGALWEGLRKGEEPGAGADPR
;
A
#
# COMPACT_ATOMS: atom_id res chain seq x y z
N MET A 1 18.40 -33.77 -11.75
CA MET A 1 16.95 -33.47 -11.59
C MET A 1 16.65 -32.20 -12.40
N ASP A 2 16.91 -32.21 -13.72
CA ASP A 2 17.51 -31.01 -14.38
C ASP A 2 17.01 -30.69 -15.81
N VAL A 3 15.81 -31.07 -16.24
CA VAL A 3 15.28 -30.63 -17.57
C VAL A 3 13.84 -30.15 -17.48
N ASP A 4 12.98 -30.84 -16.72
CA ASP A 4 11.56 -30.48 -16.60
C ASP A 4 11.33 -29.18 -15.80
N LEU A 5 12.18 -28.89 -14.80
CA LEU A 5 12.03 -27.70 -13.96
C LEU A 5 12.48 -26.43 -14.70
N ASP A 6 13.57 -26.53 -15.48
CA ASP A 6 14.05 -25.46 -16.35
C ASP A 6 13.04 -25.15 -17.47
N ALA A 7 12.42 -26.20 -18.04
CA ALA A 7 11.36 -26.07 -19.02
C ALA A 7 10.10 -25.38 -18.45
N ALA A 8 9.83 -25.53 -17.15
CA ALA A 8 8.68 -24.90 -16.49
C ALA A 8 8.91 -23.43 -16.12
N ILE A 9 10.10 -23.06 -15.66
CA ILE A 9 10.40 -21.72 -15.11
C ILE A 9 10.94 -20.77 -16.19
N GLY A 10 11.76 -21.28 -17.11
CA GLY A 10 12.40 -20.51 -18.17
C GLY A 10 11.42 -19.68 -19.00
N PRO A 11 10.30 -20.23 -19.51
CA PRO A 11 9.31 -19.49 -20.29
C PRO A 11 8.67 -18.34 -19.51
N VAL A 12 8.41 -18.53 -18.21
CA VAL A 12 7.77 -17.52 -17.37
C VAL A 12 8.72 -16.37 -17.08
N SER A 13 9.97 -16.67 -16.70
CA SER A 13 11.01 -15.65 -16.51
C SER A 13 11.23 -14.85 -17.81
N ASN A 14 11.42 -15.53 -18.94
CA ASN A 14 11.61 -14.90 -20.25
C ASN A 14 10.46 -13.94 -20.60
N ARG A 15 9.21 -14.35 -20.34
CA ARG A 15 8.03 -13.52 -20.60
C ARG A 15 8.01 -12.27 -19.73
N LEU A 16 8.32 -12.39 -18.44
CA LEU A 16 8.34 -11.26 -17.50
C LEU A 16 9.47 -10.26 -17.82
N LEU A 17 10.66 -10.76 -18.12
CA LEU A 17 11.80 -9.93 -18.54
C LEU A 17 11.51 -9.23 -19.87
N THR A 18 10.91 -9.95 -20.84
CA THR A 18 10.54 -9.35 -22.14
C THR A 18 9.50 -8.25 -21.98
N ARG A 19 8.46 -8.45 -21.14
CA ARG A 19 7.48 -7.41 -20.83
C ARG A 19 8.13 -6.19 -20.20
N PHE A 20 9.02 -6.40 -19.22
CA PHE A 20 9.73 -5.30 -18.57
C PHE A 20 10.59 -4.52 -19.57
N ARG A 21 11.30 -5.22 -20.46
CA ARG A 21 12.13 -4.62 -21.50
C ARG A 21 11.31 -3.79 -22.50
N GLN A 22 10.16 -4.31 -22.94
CA GLN A 22 9.24 -3.58 -23.82
C GLN A 22 8.68 -2.33 -23.15
N ALA A 23 8.26 -2.44 -21.88
CA ALA A 23 7.78 -1.31 -21.11
C ALA A 23 8.89 -0.26 -20.91
N GLN A 24 10.12 -0.68 -20.62
CA GLN A 24 11.27 0.22 -20.48
C GLN A 24 11.60 0.94 -21.79
N GLN A 25 11.55 0.24 -22.93
CA GLN A 25 11.78 0.86 -24.24
C GLN A 25 10.67 1.86 -24.59
N ALA A 26 9.40 1.51 -24.36
CA ALA A 26 8.27 2.40 -24.57
C ALA A 26 8.33 3.65 -23.67
N TRP A 27 8.76 3.48 -22.42
CA TRP A 27 8.96 4.59 -21.49
C TRP A 27 10.07 5.53 -21.97
N ARG A 28 11.21 4.99 -22.44
CA ARG A 28 12.33 5.78 -22.98
C ARG A 28 11.99 6.50 -24.28
N ALA A 29 11.18 5.89 -25.15
CA ALA A 29 10.80 6.46 -26.44
C ALA A 29 9.68 7.51 -26.35
N GLY A 30 8.82 7.42 -25.33
CA GLY A 30 7.71 8.37 -25.15
C GLY A 30 8.17 9.74 -24.64
N ALA A 31 7.49 10.82 -25.05
CA ALA A 31 7.68 12.15 -24.49
C ALA A 31 7.04 12.29 -23.10
N ASP A 32 7.57 13.16 -22.26
CA ASP A 32 7.05 13.45 -20.92
C ASP A 32 5.59 13.94 -20.97
N GLY A 33 4.75 13.45 -20.05
CA GLY A 33 3.32 13.79 -19.97
C GLY A 33 2.42 13.07 -20.98
N THR A 34 2.95 12.15 -21.79
CA THR A 34 2.13 11.34 -22.70
C THR A 34 1.53 10.12 -21.99
N LYS A 35 0.26 9.81 -22.31
CA LYS A 35 -0.42 8.60 -21.81
C LYS A 35 0.36 7.30 -22.07
N ALA A 36 1.09 7.24 -23.19
CA ALA A 36 1.92 6.09 -23.54
C ALA A 36 3.11 5.91 -22.57
N ARG A 37 3.78 7.00 -22.18
CA ARG A 37 4.90 6.96 -21.22
C ARG A 37 4.42 6.64 -19.81
N GLU A 38 3.28 7.19 -19.40
CA GLU A 38 2.66 6.85 -18.11
C GLU A 38 2.24 5.38 -18.03
N ALA A 39 1.62 4.85 -19.09
CA ALA A 39 1.25 3.43 -19.16
C ALA A 39 2.48 2.52 -19.11
N ALA A 40 3.56 2.88 -19.83
CA ALA A 40 4.82 2.15 -19.81
C ALA A 40 5.47 2.14 -18.42
N LYS A 41 5.47 3.28 -17.72
CA LYS A 41 5.94 3.38 -16.33
C LYS A 41 5.10 2.51 -15.39
N ALA A 42 3.77 2.58 -15.49
CA ALA A 42 2.87 1.78 -14.67
C ALA A 42 3.08 0.27 -14.85
N GLU A 43 3.33 -0.18 -16.08
CA GLU A 43 3.65 -1.59 -16.38
C GLU A 43 4.96 -2.03 -15.72
N MET A 44 6.00 -1.19 -15.75
CA MET A 44 7.26 -1.46 -15.05
C MET A 44 7.06 -1.55 -13.53
N ASP A 45 6.28 -0.63 -12.95
CA ASP A 45 5.99 -0.59 -11.52
C ASP A 45 5.23 -1.85 -11.07
N VAL A 46 4.29 -2.35 -11.89
CA VAL A 46 3.57 -3.61 -11.64
C VAL A 46 4.52 -4.82 -11.64
N LEU A 47 5.50 -4.87 -12.54
CA LEU A 47 6.45 -5.98 -12.62
C LEU A 47 7.48 -5.97 -11.47
N LEU A 48 7.92 -4.77 -11.06
CA LEU A 48 8.76 -4.58 -9.88
C LEU A 48 8.02 -4.97 -8.60
N LEU A 49 6.75 -4.56 -8.50
CA LEU A 49 5.87 -4.96 -7.41
C LEU A 49 5.75 -6.48 -7.33
N PHE A 50 5.45 -7.15 -8.45
CA PHE A 50 5.31 -8.60 -8.49
C PHE A 50 6.54 -9.31 -7.94
N LYS A 51 7.76 -8.86 -8.29
CA LYS A 51 9.01 -9.42 -7.75
C LYS A 51 9.13 -9.21 -6.23
N ARG A 52 8.75 -8.03 -5.72
CA ARG A 52 8.74 -7.76 -4.27
C ARG A 52 7.78 -8.69 -3.54
N ASP A 53 6.56 -8.83 -4.05
CA ASP A 53 5.51 -9.65 -3.44
C ASP A 53 5.89 -11.13 -3.45
N LEU A 54 6.46 -11.60 -4.56
CA LEU A 54 7.00 -12.95 -4.67
C LEU A 54 8.09 -13.21 -3.60
N GLY A 55 9.00 -12.25 -3.40
CA GLY A 55 10.02 -12.34 -2.35
C GLY A 55 9.42 -12.35 -0.94
N SER A 56 8.38 -11.55 -0.69
CA SER A 56 7.66 -11.55 0.59
C SER A 56 6.96 -12.88 0.85
N TYR A 57 6.29 -13.44 -0.17
CA TYR A 57 5.65 -14.74 -0.10
C TYR A 57 6.65 -15.85 0.23
N VAL A 58 7.81 -15.90 -0.46
CA VAL A 58 8.87 -16.90 -0.20
C VAL A 58 9.36 -16.82 1.24
N ARG A 59 9.64 -15.61 1.76
CA ARG A 59 10.09 -15.42 3.16
C ARG A 59 9.02 -15.80 4.18
N LEU A 60 7.77 -15.43 3.92
CA LEU A 60 6.66 -15.76 4.82
C LEU A 60 6.43 -17.26 4.89
N TYR A 61 6.43 -17.93 3.73
CA TYR A 61 6.25 -19.38 3.66
C TYR A 61 7.40 -20.10 4.38
N GLU A 62 8.65 -19.67 4.21
CA GLU A 62 9.80 -20.22 4.95
C GLU A 62 9.66 -20.05 6.46
N PHE A 63 9.20 -18.89 6.91
CA PHE A 63 9.01 -18.62 8.34
C PHE A 63 7.87 -19.45 8.94
N LEU A 64 6.70 -19.44 8.30
CA LEU A 64 5.54 -20.15 8.81
C LEU A 64 5.67 -21.67 8.67
N GLY A 65 6.39 -22.16 7.66
CA GLY A 65 6.72 -23.58 7.49
C GLY A 65 7.60 -24.15 8.61
N GLN A 66 8.26 -23.30 9.41
CA GLN A 66 8.97 -23.72 10.63
C GLN A 66 8.03 -24.01 11.80
N MET A 67 6.81 -23.45 11.78
CA MET A 67 5.85 -23.53 12.88
C MET A 67 4.61 -24.37 12.55
N PHE A 68 4.27 -24.49 11.26
CA PHE A 68 3.08 -25.19 10.79
C PHE A 68 3.39 -26.08 9.59
N ASP A 69 2.90 -27.32 9.63
CA ASP A 69 2.76 -28.14 8.42
C ASP A 69 1.46 -27.71 7.70
N TYR A 70 1.61 -27.19 6.49
CA TYR A 70 0.51 -26.64 5.72
C TYR A 70 -0.45 -27.70 5.17
N GLY A 71 -0.04 -28.97 5.06
CA GLY A 71 -0.85 -30.07 4.53
C GLY A 71 -1.35 -29.90 3.09
N ASN A 72 -1.10 -28.75 2.44
CA ASN A 72 -1.53 -28.41 1.09
C ASN A 72 -0.33 -28.28 0.16
N THR A 73 -0.22 -29.25 -0.75
CA THR A 73 0.85 -29.32 -1.77
C THR A 73 0.86 -28.15 -2.75
N GLU A 74 -0.22 -27.40 -2.90
CA GLU A 74 -0.25 -26.23 -3.81
C GLU A 74 0.60 -25.08 -3.30
N PHE A 75 0.60 -24.83 -2.00
CA PHE A 75 1.45 -23.79 -1.40
C PHE A 75 2.92 -24.16 -1.48
N GLU A 76 3.26 -25.43 -1.30
CA GLU A 76 4.63 -25.92 -1.46
C GLU A 76 5.12 -25.79 -2.92
N LYS A 77 4.27 -26.15 -3.89
CA LYS A 77 4.55 -25.97 -5.32
C LYS A 77 4.78 -24.50 -5.66
N LEU A 78 3.92 -23.60 -5.16
CA LEU A 78 4.06 -22.16 -5.40
C LEU A 78 5.32 -21.58 -4.72
N TYR A 79 5.66 -22.05 -3.52
CA TYR A 79 6.89 -21.70 -2.83
C TYR A 79 8.12 -22.11 -3.64
N LEU A 80 8.21 -23.37 -4.06
CA LEU A 80 9.33 -23.88 -4.86
C LEU A 80 9.45 -23.10 -6.18
N PHE A 81 8.33 -22.86 -6.85
CA PHE A 81 8.28 -22.07 -8.07
C PHE A 81 8.78 -20.63 -7.84
N GLY A 82 8.27 -19.97 -6.80
CA GLY A 82 8.65 -18.59 -6.47
C GLY A 82 10.10 -18.45 -6.07
N LYS A 83 10.63 -19.39 -5.27
CA LYS A 83 12.03 -19.44 -4.83
C LYS A 83 13.00 -19.53 -6.01
N LEU A 84 12.65 -20.32 -7.03
CA LEU A 84 13.47 -20.51 -8.22
C LEU A 84 13.28 -19.39 -9.25
N LEU A 85 12.09 -18.81 -9.36
CA LEU A 85 11.80 -17.70 -10.27
C LEU A 85 12.43 -16.38 -9.80
N LEU A 86 12.39 -16.08 -8.50
CA LEU A 86 12.86 -14.83 -7.91
C LEU A 86 14.28 -14.39 -8.33
N PRO A 87 15.32 -15.26 -8.29
CA PRO A 87 16.67 -14.88 -8.72
C PRO A 87 16.77 -14.60 -10.23
N LEU A 88 15.84 -15.10 -11.05
CA LEU A 88 15.85 -14.88 -12.49
C LEU A 88 15.21 -13.54 -12.91
N LEU A 89 14.50 -12.85 -12.00
CA LEU A 89 13.83 -11.57 -12.30
C LEU A 89 14.78 -10.37 -12.11
N ASP A 90 15.93 -10.35 -12.79
CA ASP A 90 16.88 -9.23 -12.68
C ASP A 90 16.54 -8.05 -13.61
N TYR A 91 15.55 -7.26 -13.20
CA TYR A 91 15.12 -6.07 -13.93
C TYR A 91 16.21 -4.98 -13.90
N GLY A 92 16.84 -4.69 -15.06
CA GLY A 92 17.75 -3.55 -15.24
C GLY A 92 19.24 -3.86 -15.41
N ARG A 93 19.65 -5.13 -15.38
CA ARG A 93 21.00 -5.59 -15.76
C ARG A 93 20.89 -6.79 -16.71
N GLU A 94 20.57 -6.56 -17.97
CA GLU A 94 20.37 -7.66 -18.92
C GLU A 94 21.51 -7.79 -19.93
N ARG A 95 22.16 -8.96 -19.95
CA ARG A 95 22.90 -9.50 -21.10
C ARG A 95 21.92 -10.22 -22.02
N GLU A 96 22.26 -10.39 -23.30
CA GLU A 96 21.47 -11.20 -24.24
C GLU A 96 21.49 -12.69 -23.80
N GLY A 97 20.41 -13.14 -23.17
CA GLY A 97 20.23 -14.50 -22.66
C GLY A 97 19.93 -14.51 -21.15
N VAL A 98 18.91 -15.27 -20.73
CA VAL A 98 18.65 -15.50 -19.30
C VAL A 98 19.75 -16.39 -18.74
N ASP A 99 20.54 -15.85 -17.83
CA ASP A 99 21.62 -16.58 -17.17
C ASP A 99 21.05 -17.50 -16.07
N LEU A 100 20.84 -18.77 -16.42
CA LEU A 100 20.39 -19.81 -15.49
C LEU A 100 21.55 -20.37 -14.63
N SER A 101 22.78 -19.85 -14.74
CA SER A 101 23.92 -20.35 -13.97
C SER A 101 23.72 -20.23 -12.45
N ALA A 102 22.92 -19.27 -11.99
CA ALA A 102 22.54 -19.10 -10.60
C ALA A 102 21.67 -20.24 -10.04
N LEU A 103 21.00 -21.01 -10.91
CA LEU A 103 20.18 -22.18 -10.53
C LEU A 103 20.96 -23.49 -10.58
N ARG A 104 22.16 -23.49 -11.18
CA ARG A 104 22.98 -24.70 -11.31
C ARG A 104 23.76 -24.95 -10.01
N LEU A 105 23.42 -26.04 -9.33
CA LEU A 105 24.09 -26.48 -8.10
C LEU A 105 25.58 -26.81 -8.39
N THR A 106 26.48 -25.86 -8.12
CA THR A 106 27.90 -25.98 -8.55
C THR A 106 28.78 -26.75 -7.57
N HIS A 107 28.47 -26.77 -6.27
CA HIS A 107 29.25 -27.53 -5.28
C HIS A 107 28.38 -28.11 -4.15
N HIS A 108 28.23 -29.42 -4.11
CA HIS A 108 27.76 -30.11 -2.92
C HIS A 108 28.98 -30.45 -2.05
N ARG A 109 29.23 -29.67 -0.99
CA ARG A 109 30.14 -30.08 0.09
C ARG A 109 29.31 -30.22 1.35
N MET A 110 28.98 -31.46 1.72
CA MET A 110 28.44 -31.74 3.05
C MET A 110 29.51 -31.38 4.07
N ARG A 111 29.21 -30.39 4.90
CA ARG A 111 30.06 -30.00 6.02
C ARG A 111 29.33 -30.49 7.26
N ASP A 112 29.92 -31.48 7.92
CA ASP A 112 29.46 -31.89 9.25
C ASP A 112 29.64 -30.69 10.18
N LEU A 113 28.52 -30.10 10.61
CA LEU A 113 28.48 -28.94 11.50
C LEU A 113 28.72 -29.33 12.96
N GLY A 114 28.97 -30.61 13.26
CA GLY A 114 29.12 -31.14 14.60
C GLY A 114 27.80 -31.17 15.37
N GLN A 115 27.83 -31.80 16.55
CA GLN A 115 26.68 -31.79 17.45
C GLN A 115 26.52 -30.39 18.09
N GLN A 116 25.53 -29.63 17.62
CA GLN A 116 25.14 -28.39 18.28
C GLN A 116 24.38 -28.70 19.57
N ARG A 117 24.82 -28.12 20.69
CA ARG A 117 24.06 -28.15 21.95
C ARG A 117 22.88 -27.19 21.83
N LEU A 118 21.72 -27.72 21.46
CA LEU A 118 20.44 -27.03 21.63
C LEU A 118 20.17 -26.91 23.14
N ASN A 119 20.06 -25.69 23.66
CA ASN A 119 19.72 -25.48 25.06
C ASN A 119 18.22 -25.76 25.25
N LEU A 120 17.90 -27.04 25.45
CA LEU A 120 16.53 -27.53 25.72
C LEU A 120 16.15 -27.41 27.21
N ALA A 121 17.06 -26.91 28.06
CA ALA A 121 16.79 -26.67 29.46
C ALA A 121 16.13 -25.30 29.62
N GLY A 122 14.86 -25.30 30.05
CA GLY A 122 14.00 -24.12 30.22
C GLY A 122 14.52 -23.05 31.20
N GLY A 123 15.58 -22.35 30.82
CA GLY A 123 16.11 -21.17 31.49
C GLY A 123 16.48 -20.12 30.45
N GLU A 124 15.70 -19.05 30.46
CA GLU A 124 15.60 -17.94 29.48
C GLU A 124 15.22 -18.32 28.04
N PRO A 125 14.17 -17.70 27.46
CA PRO A 125 13.84 -17.91 26.07
C PRO A 125 15.03 -17.45 25.23
N ALA A 126 15.59 -18.35 24.42
CA ALA A 126 16.43 -17.96 23.30
C ALA A 126 15.72 -16.81 22.58
N GLU A 127 16.44 -15.73 22.27
CA GLU A 127 15.89 -14.55 21.62
C GLU A 127 15.05 -15.02 20.42
N GLY A 128 13.72 -14.94 20.58
CA GLY A 128 12.79 -15.50 19.61
C GLY A 128 13.07 -14.88 18.26
N LEU A 129 12.99 -15.69 17.20
CA LEU A 129 13.07 -15.15 15.85
C LEU A 129 12.12 -13.96 15.74
N LYS A 130 12.67 -12.80 15.39
CA LYS A 130 11.86 -11.59 15.24
C LYS A 130 10.79 -11.88 14.18
N PRO A 131 9.50 -11.70 14.51
CA PRO A 131 8.45 -11.91 13.54
C PRO A 131 8.71 -11.01 12.32
N PRO A 132 8.47 -11.49 11.09
CA PRO A 132 8.61 -10.66 9.91
C PRO A 132 7.66 -9.46 10.03
N THR A 133 8.21 -8.25 10.17
CA THR A 133 7.41 -7.01 10.30
C THR A 133 6.93 -6.47 8.94
N ASP A 134 7.52 -6.92 7.83
CA ASP A 134 7.23 -6.44 6.48
C ASP A 134 6.82 -7.58 5.53
N VAL A 135 5.69 -8.21 5.85
CA VAL A 135 5.05 -9.16 4.94
C VAL A 135 4.17 -8.40 3.97
N GLY A 136 4.62 -8.24 2.70
CA GLY A 136 3.71 -8.01 1.57
C GLY A 136 2.74 -6.83 1.63
N SER A 137 2.98 -5.82 2.47
CA SER A 137 2.16 -4.58 2.54
C SER A 137 2.35 -3.67 1.33
N GLY A 138 3.28 -4.06 0.48
CA GLY A 138 3.54 -3.42 -0.77
C GLY A 138 2.38 -3.61 -1.74
N GLN A 139 1.22 -3.02 -1.53
CA GLN A 139 0.35 -2.71 -2.66
C GLN A 139 1.16 -1.79 -3.62
N VAL A 140 0.88 -1.79 -4.93
CA VAL A 140 1.07 -0.52 -5.69
C VAL A 140 0.31 0.45 -4.81
N GLN A 141 0.98 1.36 -4.08
CA GLN A 141 0.31 2.23 -3.10
C GLN A 141 -0.98 2.65 -3.77
N ASP A 142 -2.09 2.21 -3.17
CA ASP A 142 -3.40 2.23 -3.81
C ASP A 142 -3.49 3.57 -4.54
N ARG A 143 -3.73 3.64 -5.86
CA ARG A 143 -3.64 4.93 -6.56
C ARG A 143 -4.46 6.00 -5.84
N GLN A 144 -5.49 5.57 -5.12
CA GLN A 144 -6.23 6.32 -4.11
C GLN A 144 -5.39 6.75 -2.90
N LYS A 145 -4.67 5.87 -2.18
CA LYS A 145 -3.71 6.19 -1.10
C LYS A 145 -2.55 7.08 -1.55
N GLN A 146 -2.02 6.92 -2.77
CA GLN A 146 -1.04 7.85 -3.35
C GLN A 146 -1.65 9.23 -3.60
N ARG A 147 -2.82 9.27 -4.24
CA ARG A 147 -3.57 10.52 -4.44
C ARG A 147 -3.94 11.19 -3.12
N LEU A 148 -4.38 10.42 -2.13
CA LEU A 148 -4.67 10.88 -0.77
C LEU A 148 -3.38 11.40 -0.12
N GLY A 149 -2.25 10.71 -0.26
CA GLY A 149 -0.95 11.18 0.23
C GLY A 149 -0.45 12.46 -0.45
N GLU A 150 -0.68 12.60 -1.76
CA GLU A 150 -0.40 13.84 -2.51
C GLU A 150 -1.33 14.97 -2.08
N ILE A 151 -2.62 14.69 -1.88
CA ILE A 151 -3.60 15.63 -1.35
C ILE A 151 -3.24 16.03 0.07
N ILE A 152 -2.82 15.10 0.93
CA ILE A 152 -2.38 15.34 2.30
C ILE A 152 -1.14 16.24 2.30
N ARG A 153 -0.13 15.95 1.47
CA ARG A 153 1.06 16.81 1.34
C ARG A 153 0.68 18.19 0.84
N ALA A 154 -0.14 18.28 -0.20
CA ALA A 154 -0.60 19.56 -0.73
C ALA A 154 -1.42 20.36 0.30
N LEU A 155 -2.22 19.70 1.14
CA LEU A 155 -2.94 20.33 2.26
C LEU A 155 -1.99 20.75 3.38
N ASN A 156 -0.99 19.94 3.69
CA ASN A 156 0.03 20.23 4.71
C ASN A 156 0.83 21.49 4.37
N ASP A 157 1.09 21.73 3.08
CA ASP A 157 1.79 22.93 2.60
C ASP A 157 0.90 24.19 2.60
N LEU A 158 -0.43 24.04 2.71
CA LEU A 158 -1.38 25.17 2.68
C LEU A 158 -1.71 25.75 4.05
N PHE A 159 -1.60 24.95 5.12
CA PHE A 159 -1.98 25.36 6.48
C PHE A 159 -0.76 25.43 7.42
N GLU A 160 -0.42 26.65 7.85
CA GLU A 160 0.62 26.90 8.86
C GLU A 160 0.04 26.84 10.28
N GLY A 161 0.86 26.46 11.28
CA GLY A 161 0.49 26.42 12.70
C GLY A 161 0.61 25.04 13.36
N GLU A 162 0.22 24.95 14.64
CA GLU A 162 0.18 23.70 15.42
C GLU A 162 -1.04 22.84 15.04
N LEU A 163 -1.07 22.33 13.81
CA LEU A 163 -2.11 21.43 13.30
C LEU A 163 -1.51 20.05 13.00
N THR A 164 -2.23 19.00 13.37
CA THR A 164 -1.84 17.64 12.99
C THR A 164 -2.25 17.34 11.56
N ASP A 165 -1.62 16.33 10.94
CA ASP A 165 -2.04 15.83 9.63
C ASP A 165 -3.51 15.38 9.64
N GLY A 166 -3.96 14.78 10.75
CA GLY A 166 -5.36 14.40 10.95
C GLY A 166 -6.32 15.59 10.91
N ASP A 167 -5.97 16.71 11.54
CA ASP A 167 -6.80 17.91 11.56
C ASP A 167 -6.99 18.48 10.14
N ARG A 168 -5.90 18.54 9.36
CA ARG A 168 -5.91 19.04 7.99
C ARG A 168 -6.72 18.15 7.06
N VAL A 169 -6.60 16.82 7.20
CA VAL A 169 -7.39 15.85 6.44
C VAL A 169 -8.87 15.96 6.78
N ALA A 170 -9.21 15.98 8.07
CA ALA A 170 -10.59 16.11 8.52
C ALA A 170 -11.23 17.41 8.02
N PHE A 171 -10.47 18.50 8.01
CA PHE A 171 -10.92 19.79 7.49
C PHE A 171 -11.20 19.73 5.98
N ALA A 172 -10.26 19.18 5.20
CA ALA A 172 -10.42 19.06 3.76
C ALA A 172 -11.58 18.15 3.35
N GLU A 173 -11.75 17.00 4.02
CA GLU A 173 -12.89 16.10 3.78
C GLU A 173 -14.23 16.74 4.16
N SER A 174 -14.27 17.55 5.22
CA SER A 174 -15.48 18.29 5.59
C SER A 174 -15.87 19.32 4.53
N ILE A 175 -14.90 20.11 4.04
CA ILE A 175 -15.13 21.07 2.94
C ILE A 175 -15.58 20.33 1.68
N ARG A 176 -14.87 19.25 1.30
CA ARG A 176 -15.22 18.45 0.11
C ARG A 176 -16.65 17.94 0.19
N SER A 177 -17.04 17.41 1.35
CA SER A 177 -18.40 16.91 1.59
C SER A 177 -19.43 18.03 1.41
N LYS A 178 -19.19 19.23 1.98
CA LYS A 178 -20.06 20.40 1.79
C LYS A 178 -20.15 20.86 0.34
N MET A 179 -19.04 20.87 -0.39
CA MET A 179 -19.05 21.21 -1.82
C MET A 179 -19.83 20.18 -2.66
N MET A 180 -19.77 18.88 -2.29
CA MET A 180 -20.58 17.85 -2.95
C MET A 180 -22.08 17.98 -2.66
N GLU A 181 -22.48 18.68 -1.59
CA GLU A 181 -23.87 19.03 -1.31
C GLU A 181 -24.43 20.10 -2.27
N SER A 182 -23.57 20.92 -2.89
CA SER A 182 -23.96 22.04 -3.76
C SER A 182 -24.60 21.59 -5.07
N ALA A 183 -25.87 21.94 -5.26
CA ALA A 183 -26.59 21.69 -6.52
C ALA A 183 -25.95 22.44 -7.71
N THR A 184 -25.43 23.65 -7.46
CA THR A 184 -24.71 24.46 -8.44
C THR A 184 -23.48 23.73 -8.96
N LEU A 185 -22.64 23.22 -8.06
CA LEU A 185 -21.42 22.49 -8.44
C LEU A 185 -21.73 21.19 -9.17
N ARG A 186 -22.77 20.45 -8.74
CA ARG A 186 -23.20 19.24 -9.46
C ARG A 186 -23.66 19.54 -10.88
N ALA A 187 -24.49 20.57 -11.06
CA ALA A 187 -24.95 20.98 -12.38
C ALA A 187 -23.78 21.41 -13.28
N GLN A 188 -22.83 22.18 -12.73
CA GLN A 188 -21.64 22.59 -13.48
C GLN A 188 -20.73 21.41 -13.82
N ALA A 189 -20.49 20.48 -12.91
CA ALA A 189 -19.68 19.29 -13.16
C ALA A 189 -20.30 18.38 -14.22
N ALA A 190 -21.62 18.30 -14.30
CA ALA A 190 -22.32 17.52 -15.33
C ALA A 190 -22.29 18.19 -16.71
N ALA A 191 -22.33 19.53 -16.76
CA ALA A 191 -22.44 20.30 -18.01
C ALA A 191 -21.09 20.73 -18.63
N ASN A 192 -19.99 20.67 -17.87
CA ASN A 192 -18.71 21.25 -18.27
C ASN A 192 -17.57 20.24 -18.24
N THR A 193 -16.54 20.47 -19.05
CA THR A 193 -15.27 19.74 -18.92
C THR A 193 -14.58 20.09 -17.60
N ARG A 194 -13.65 19.24 -17.15
CA ARG A 194 -12.90 19.46 -15.90
C ARG A 194 -12.18 20.81 -15.85
N GLU A 195 -11.59 21.24 -16.97
CA GLU A 195 -10.90 22.53 -17.07
C GLU A 195 -11.87 23.71 -16.95
N GLN A 196 -13.02 23.63 -17.62
CA GLN A 196 -14.06 24.66 -17.53
C GLN A 196 -14.67 24.74 -16.13
N PHE A 197 -14.90 23.59 -15.48
CA PHE A 197 -15.33 23.53 -14.09
C PHE A 197 -14.31 24.17 -13.15
N GLY A 198 -13.02 23.86 -13.32
CA GLY A 198 -11.93 24.42 -12.50
C GLY A 198 -11.78 25.93 -12.60
N ASN A 199 -12.19 26.52 -13.73
CA ASN A 199 -12.14 27.96 -13.98
C ASN A 199 -13.47 28.68 -13.69
N SER A 200 -14.49 27.96 -13.20
CA SER A 200 -15.80 28.53 -12.90
C SER A 200 -15.72 29.51 -11.72
N PRO A 201 -16.27 30.74 -11.83
CA PRO A 201 -16.32 31.68 -10.72
C PRO A 201 -17.12 31.12 -9.53
N ASN A 202 -18.18 30.36 -9.81
CA ASN A 202 -19.02 29.73 -8.78
C ASN A 202 -18.23 28.70 -7.96
N LEU A 203 -17.18 28.09 -8.50
CA LEU A 203 -16.36 27.13 -7.74
C LEU A 203 -15.71 27.78 -6.52
N ARG A 204 -15.22 29.01 -6.68
CA ARG A 204 -14.60 29.78 -5.59
C ARG A 204 -15.65 30.23 -4.57
N GLU A 205 -16.81 30.70 -5.02
CA GLU A 205 -17.90 31.12 -4.14
C GLU A 205 -18.43 29.95 -3.30
N GLU A 206 -18.65 28.80 -3.94
CA GLU A 206 -19.12 27.59 -3.26
C GLU A 206 -18.07 27.02 -2.31
N LEU A 207 -16.77 27.16 -2.62
CA LEU A 207 -15.68 26.84 -1.69
C LEU A 207 -15.74 27.73 -0.43
N LEU A 208 -15.91 29.04 -0.58
CA LEU A 208 -16.03 29.96 0.56
C LEU A 208 -17.26 29.64 1.40
N ASN A 209 -18.41 29.38 0.77
CA ASN A 209 -19.63 28.98 1.44
C ASN A 209 -19.44 27.65 2.21
N ALA A 210 -18.76 26.68 1.61
CA ALA A 210 -18.45 25.41 2.25
C ALA A 210 -17.54 25.58 3.47
N ILE A 211 -16.53 26.48 3.41
CA ILE A 211 -15.66 26.80 4.54
C ILE A 211 -16.48 27.41 5.69
N ILE A 212 -17.32 28.41 5.41
CA ILE A 212 -18.17 29.07 6.41
C ILE A 212 -19.14 28.06 7.04
N ALA A 213 -19.84 27.27 6.23
CA ALA A 213 -20.80 26.28 6.70
C ALA A 213 -20.14 25.18 7.55
N THR A 214 -18.93 24.75 7.18
CA THR A 214 -18.15 23.77 7.97
C THR A 214 -17.79 24.36 9.33
N MET A 215 -17.32 25.62 9.36
CA MET A 215 -16.97 26.33 10.60
C MET A 215 -18.20 26.51 11.50
N GLU A 216 -19.34 26.90 10.96
CA GLU A 216 -20.60 27.06 11.71
C GLU A 216 -21.10 25.73 12.26
N ALA A 217 -21.07 24.67 11.46
CA ALA A 217 -21.47 23.33 11.88
C ALA A 217 -20.59 22.82 13.02
N HIS A 218 -19.26 22.91 12.88
CA HIS A 218 -18.32 22.53 13.94
C HIS A 218 -18.52 23.37 15.20
N GLY A 219 -18.67 24.69 15.07
CA GLY A 219 -18.95 25.58 16.21
C GLY A 219 -20.27 25.23 16.91
N SER A 220 -21.32 24.90 16.17
CA SER A 220 -22.62 24.48 16.71
C SER A 220 -22.51 23.14 17.45
N MET A 221 -21.90 22.13 16.83
CA MET A 221 -21.69 20.80 17.43
C MET A 221 -20.85 20.90 18.70
N SER A 222 -19.75 21.65 18.67
CA SER A 222 -18.88 21.88 19.84
C SER A 222 -19.63 22.56 20.97
N ARG A 223 -20.44 23.60 20.71
CA ARG A 223 -21.26 24.24 21.75
C ARG A 223 -22.28 23.29 22.34
N GLN A 224 -22.95 22.48 21.51
CA GLN A 224 -23.92 21.50 22.00
C GLN A 224 -23.26 20.43 22.89
N ALA A 225 -22.10 19.92 22.48
CA ALA A 225 -21.33 18.96 23.26
C ALA A 225 -20.80 19.57 24.57
N LEU A 226 -20.32 20.81 24.56
CA LEU A 226 -19.79 21.45 25.77
C LEU A 226 -20.89 21.79 26.79
N ASN A 227 -22.10 22.10 26.32
CA ASN A 227 -23.20 22.57 27.17
C ASN A 227 -24.17 21.46 27.61
N SER A 228 -23.91 20.18 27.29
CA SER A 228 -24.82 19.08 27.62
C SER A 228 -24.08 17.80 27.97
N GLU A 229 -24.18 17.38 29.23
CA GLU A 229 -23.64 16.10 29.71
C GLU A 229 -24.26 14.90 28.99
N ALA A 230 -25.54 14.99 28.63
CA ALA A 230 -26.20 13.93 27.86
C ALA A 230 -25.58 13.76 26.47
N VAL A 231 -25.20 14.86 25.81
CA VAL A 231 -24.50 14.82 24.52
C VAL A 231 -23.08 14.27 24.70
N GLN A 232 -22.37 14.66 25.75
CA GLN A 232 -21.03 14.12 26.07
C GLN A 232 -21.08 12.61 26.33
N ALA A 233 -22.04 12.14 27.12
CA ALA A 233 -22.22 10.72 27.40
C ALA A 233 -22.57 9.93 26.12
N GLY A 234 -23.44 10.49 25.28
CA GLY A 234 -23.76 9.90 23.97
C GLY A 234 -22.53 9.82 23.06
N LEU A 235 -21.72 10.88 23.00
CA LEU A 235 -20.50 10.91 22.19
C LEU A 235 -19.48 9.87 22.68
N LEU A 236 -19.27 9.76 24.00
CA LEU A 236 -18.41 8.73 24.58
C LEU A 236 -18.91 7.32 24.26
N ALA A 237 -20.22 7.08 24.35
CA ALA A 237 -20.79 5.78 24.01
C ALA A 237 -20.55 5.40 22.53
N VAL A 238 -20.67 6.37 21.60
CA VAL A 238 -20.39 6.15 20.19
C VAL A 238 -18.90 5.88 19.95
N LEU A 239 -18.01 6.65 20.59
CA LEU A 239 -16.56 6.48 20.43
C LEU A 239 -16.05 5.16 21.02
N LEU A 240 -16.59 4.73 22.16
CA LEU A 240 -16.23 3.46 22.80
C LEU A 240 -16.89 2.24 22.14
N GLY A 241 -18.04 2.42 21.49
CA GLY A 241 -18.75 1.36 20.78
C GLY A 241 -18.30 1.26 19.32
N PRO A 242 -19.09 1.75 18.36
CA PRO A 242 -18.74 1.69 16.93
C PRO A 242 -17.40 2.35 16.57
N GLY A 243 -16.99 3.38 17.32
CA GLY A 243 -15.73 4.09 17.08
C GLY A 243 -14.48 3.31 17.51
N ALA A 244 -14.63 2.20 18.25
CA ALA A 244 -13.53 1.32 18.69
C ALA A 244 -12.33 2.07 19.30
N LEU A 245 -12.59 3.18 20.00
CA LEU A 245 -11.54 4.07 20.51
C LEU A 245 -10.55 3.33 21.43
N TRP A 246 -11.06 2.43 22.28
CA TRP A 246 -10.22 1.69 23.21
C TRP A 246 -9.29 0.71 22.48
N GLU A 247 -9.81 -0.02 21.50
CA GLU A 247 -9.05 -0.96 20.69
C GLU A 247 -7.98 -0.26 19.86
N GLY A 248 -8.33 0.87 19.23
CA GLY A 248 -7.40 1.69 18.45
C GLY A 248 -6.24 2.20 19.29
N LEU A 249 -6.54 2.75 20.47
CA LEU A 249 -5.52 3.19 21.43
C LEU A 249 -4.60 2.05 21.87
N ARG A 250 -5.15 0.85 22.13
CA ARG A 250 -4.37 -0.30 22.57
C ARG A 250 -3.44 -0.84 21.47
N LYS A 251 -3.82 -0.71 20.21
CA LYS A 251 -3.01 -1.12 19.06
C LYS A 251 -1.96 -0.09 18.65
N GLY A 252 -2.03 1.13 19.20
CA GLY A 252 -1.19 2.24 18.75
C GLY A 252 -1.53 2.69 17.33
N GLU A 253 -2.81 2.63 16.94
CA GLU A 253 -3.26 3.14 15.64
C GLU A 253 -3.01 4.66 15.57
N GLU A 254 -2.31 5.11 14.53
CA GLU A 254 -2.10 6.54 14.33
C GLU A 254 -3.40 7.22 13.86
N PRO A 255 -3.68 8.45 14.34
CA PRO A 255 -4.85 9.21 13.92
C PRO A 255 -4.82 9.43 12.40
N GLY A 256 -5.87 8.96 11.71
CA GLY A 256 -6.01 9.08 10.25
C GLY A 256 -5.70 7.81 9.44
N ALA A 257 -5.21 6.73 10.06
CA ALA A 257 -4.94 5.46 9.37
C ALA A 257 -6.18 4.55 9.20
N GLY A 258 -7.29 4.85 9.90
CA GLY A 258 -8.40 3.92 10.14
C GLY A 258 -9.66 4.07 9.26
N ALA A 259 -9.66 4.87 8.20
CA ALA A 259 -10.82 4.96 7.30
C ALA A 259 -10.82 3.80 6.28
N ASP A 260 -10.99 2.57 6.76
CA ASP A 260 -11.34 1.42 5.92
C ASP A 260 -12.89 1.25 5.96
N PRO A 261 -13.61 1.55 4.86
CA PRO A 261 -15.04 1.38 4.82
C PRO A 261 -15.37 -0.11 4.70
N ARG A 262 -15.97 -0.68 5.75
CA ARG A 262 -16.79 -1.88 5.60
C ARG A 262 -18.09 -1.56 4.87
#